data_AF-A0A3M1ZZ27-F1
#
_entry.id   AF-A0A3M1ZZ27-F1
#
_cell.length_a   1.000
_cell.length_b   1.000
_cell.length_c   1.000
_cell.angle_alpha   90.00
_cell.angle_beta   90.00
_cell.angle_gamma   90.00
#
_symmetry.space_group_name_H-M   'P 1'
#
loop_
_entity.id
_entity.type
_entity.pdbx_description
1 polymer ?
#
loop_
_entity_poly.entity_id
_entity_poly.type
_entity_poly.pdbx_seq_one_letter_code
_entity_poly.pdbx_strand_id
1 'polypeptide(L)'
;MTDPRIVQIARRTASMAEHVAGALAMAVQDAGSTISAGRLDDGVRRIDELLPRVERLVTFAAIAEDLVRPTAPDLARRLGAYARRILEAGDRLAGALDVQDFVAVAMTLELALAPSLAAYGDFADEVVWALEACGDDHPIAA
;
A
#
# COMPACT_ATOMS: atom_id res chain seq x y z
N MET A 1 25.57 -14.64 10.46
CA MET A 1 26.18 -13.39 9.96
C MET A 1 25.44 -13.06 8.68
N THR A 2 24.43 -12.20 8.78
CA THR A 2 23.54 -11.86 7.66
C THR A 2 24.34 -11.21 6.54
N ASP A 3 24.12 -11.65 5.31
CA ASP A 3 24.79 -11.08 4.13
C ASP A 3 24.42 -9.58 4.04
N PRO A 4 25.39 -8.66 4.08
CA PRO A 4 25.16 -7.22 3.91
C PRO A 4 24.31 -6.87 2.67
N ARG A 5 24.29 -7.73 1.66
CA ARG A 5 23.46 -7.59 0.46
C ARG A 5 21.97 -7.81 0.73
N ILE A 6 21.60 -8.73 1.62
CA ILE A 6 20.19 -9.01 1.98
C ILE A 6 19.59 -7.81 2.71
N VAL A 7 20.33 -7.26 3.68
CA VAL A 7 19.99 -6.02 4.39
C VAL A 7 19.81 -4.86 3.41
N GLN A 8 20.74 -4.70 2.46
CA GLN A 8 20.66 -3.66 1.44
C GLN A 8 19.46 -3.84 0.49
N ILE A 9 19.10 -5.09 0.15
CA ILE A 9 17.91 -5.39 -0.67
C ILE A 9 16.64 -5.11 0.13
N ALA A 10 16.52 -5.54 1.38
CA ALA A 10 15.36 -5.28 2.23
C ALA A 10 15.12 -3.77 2.40
N ARG A 11 16.18 -3.02 2.70
CA ARG A 11 16.13 -1.56 2.81
C ARG A 11 15.72 -0.89 1.50
N ARG A 12 16.27 -1.33 0.37
CA ARG A 12 15.92 -0.80 -0.95
C ARG A 12 14.46 -1.12 -1.31
N THR A 13 13.99 -2.33 -1.02
CA THR A 13 12.62 -2.76 -1.30
C THR A 13 11.60 -1.98 -0.47
N ALA A 14 11.82 -1.84 0.85
CA ALA A 14 10.92 -1.09 1.71
C ALA A 14 10.94 0.43 1.41
N SER A 15 12.11 1.01 1.13
CA SER A 15 12.21 2.41 0.72
C SER A 15 11.56 2.66 -0.65
N MET A 16 11.68 1.72 -1.59
CA MET A 16 10.93 1.77 -2.85
C MET A 16 9.42 1.68 -2.61
N ALA A 17 8.97 0.83 -1.68
CA ALA A 17 7.56 0.69 -1.33
C ALA A 17 6.98 2.00 -0.77
N GLU A 18 7.73 2.73 0.05
CA GLU A 18 7.35 4.06 0.55
C GLU A 18 7.14 5.07 -0.60
N HIS A 19 8.13 5.19 -1.49
CA HIS A 19 8.03 6.10 -2.62
C HIS A 19 6.85 5.74 -3.54
N VAL A 20 6.64 4.43 -3.78
CA VAL A 20 5.51 3.94 -4.56
C VAL A 20 4.19 4.25 -3.88
N ALA A 21 4.06 4.01 -2.58
CA ALA A 21 2.86 4.28 -1.81
C ALA A 21 2.50 5.77 -1.81
N GLY A 22 3.48 6.65 -1.60
CA GLY A 22 3.30 8.10 -1.67
C GLY A 22 2.90 8.57 -3.08
N ALA A 23 3.55 8.06 -4.12
CA ALA A 23 3.19 8.39 -5.51
C ALA A 23 1.78 7.91 -5.87
N LEU A 24 1.37 6.73 -5.39
CA LEU A 24 0.02 6.21 -5.57
C LEU A 24 -1.02 7.04 -4.83
N ALA A 25 -0.73 7.43 -3.59
CA ALA A 25 -1.63 8.29 -2.82
C ALA A 25 -1.90 9.61 -3.56
N MET A 26 -0.86 10.28 -4.07
CA MET A 26 -1.01 11.50 -4.86
C MET A 26 -1.81 11.27 -6.15
N ALA A 27 -1.56 10.17 -6.85
CA ALA A 27 -2.27 9.87 -8.09
C ALA A 27 -3.75 9.51 -7.86
N VAL A 28 -4.07 8.81 -6.77
CA VAL A 28 -5.44 8.54 -6.34
C VAL A 28 -6.16 9.84 -5.97
N GLN A 29 -5.48 10.75 -5.27
CA GLN A 29 -6.01 12.07 -4.95
C GLN A 29 -6.30 12.90 -6.23
N ASP A 30 -5.41 12.85 -7.23
CA ASP A 30 -5.61 13.51 -8.53
C ASP A 30 -6.81 12.94 -9.29
N ALA A 31 -6.99 11.61 -9.25
CA ALA A 31 -8.15 10.95 -9.84
C ALA A 31 -9.45 11.40 -9.15
N GLY A 32 -9.48 11.43 -7.82
CA GLY A 32 -10.62 11.95 -7.05
C GLY A 32 -10.93 13.41 -7.40
N SER A 33 -9.91 14.27 -7.40
CA SER A 33 -10.06 15.70 -7.74
C SER A 33 -10.56 15.90 -9.17
N THR A 34 -10.15 15.04 -10.10
CA THR A 34 -10.60 15.04 -11.50
C THR A 34 -12.09 14.69 -11.61
N ILE A 35 -12.56 13.71 -10.84
CA ILE A 35 -13.98 13.33 -10.76
C ILE A 35 -14.79 14.44 -10.10
N SER A 36 -14.31 14.99 -8.98
CA SER A 36 -14.92 16.13 -8.28
C SER A 36 -15.07 17.36 -9.19
N ALA A 37 -14.15 17.56 -10.14
CA ALA A 37 -14.22 18.62 -11.15
C ALA A 37 -15.16 18.30 -12.34
N GLY A 38 -15.87 17.17 -12.32
CA GLY A 38 -16.82 16.75 -13.35
C GLY A 38 -16.17 16.10 -14.59
N ARG A 39 -14.86 15.82 -14.57
CA ARG A 39 -14.16 15.16 -15.69
C ARG A 39 -14.20 13.63 -15.51
N LEU A 40 -15.40 13.06 -15.62
CA LEU A 40 -15.67 11.67 -15.23
C LEU A 40 -14.86 10.64 -16.04
N ASP A 41 -14.86 10.71 -17.38
CA ASP A 41 -14.13 9.76 -18.23
C ASP A 41 -12.63 9.74 -17.92
N ASP A 42 -12.07 10.93 -17.71
CA ASP A 42 -10.67 11.13 -17.35
C ASP A 42 -10.34 10.62 -15.95
N GLY A 43 -11.29 10.71 -15.02
CA GLY A 43 -11.18 10.21 -13.68
C GLY A 43 -11.25 8.68 -13.63
N VAL A 44 -12.24 8.09 -14.29
CA VAL A 44 -12.42 6.64 -14.38
C VAL A 44 -11.22 5.98 -15.05
N ARG A 45 -10.75 6.52 -16.19
CA ARG A 45 -9.54 6.01 -16.85
C ARG A 45 -8.31 6.03 -15.91
N ARG A 46 -8.13 7.09 -15.12
CA ARG A 46 -7.05 7.14 -14.13
C ARG A 46 -7.21 6.06 -13.06
N ILE A 47 -8.43 5.81 -12.57
CA ILE A 47 -8.68 4.72 -11.61
C ILE A 47 -8.25 3.38 -12.20
N ASP A 48 -8.66 3.07 -13.43
CA ASP A 48 -8.31 1.81 -14.11
C ASP A 48 -6.78 1.62 -14.23
N GLU A 49 -6.05 2.71 -14.51
CA GLU A 49 -4.58 2.70 -14.57
C GLU A 49 -3.92 2.50 -13.20
N LEU A 50 -4.60 2.90 -12.11
CA LEU A 50 -4.08 2.86 -10.73
C LEU A 50 -4.36 1.53 -10.02
N LEU A 51 -5.50 0.87 -10.30
CA LEU A 51 -5.91 -0.35 -9.60
C LEU A 51 -4.81 -1.44 -9.57
N PRO A 52 -4.16 -1.81 -10.70
CA PRO A 52 -3.12 -2.84 -10.67
C PRO A 52 -1.90 -2.46 -9.84
N ARG A 53 -1.65 -1.15 -9.65
CA ARG A 53 -0.54 -0.66 -8.82
C ARG A 53 -0.89 -0.71 -7.34
N VAL A 54 -2.13 -0.39 -6.98
CA VAL A 54 -2.65 -0.53 -5.61
C VAL A 54 -2.62 -1.98 -5.18
N GLU A 55 -3.09 -2.91 -6.03
CA GLU A 55 -3.06 -4.35 -5.76
C GLU A 55 -1.65 -4.88 -5.47
N ARG A 56 -0.65 -4.40 -6.23
CA ARG A 56 0.76 -4.76 -6.00
C ARG A 56 1.27 -4.28 -4.64
N LEU A 57 0.89 -3.07 -4.22
CA LEU A 57 1.29 -2.55 -2.90
C LEU A 57 0.63 -3.35 -1.77
N VAL A 58 -0.66 -3.68 -1.90
CA VAL A 58 -1.36 -4.55 -0.93
C VAL A 58 -0.71 -5.92 -0.86
N THR A 59 -0.38 -6.52 -2.00
CA THR A 59 0.33 -7.80 -2.07
C THR A 59 1.69 -7.72 -1.37
N PHE A 60 2.45 -6.66 -1.62
CA PHE A 60 3.71 -6.42 -0.92
C PHE A 60 3.51 -6.31 0.60
N ALA A 61 2.51 -5.56 1.06
CA ALA A 61 2.23 -5.41 2.49
C ALA A 61 1.86 -6.73 3.17
N ALA A 62 1.09 -7.59 2.49
CA ALA A 62 0.77 -8.94 2.98
C ALA A 62 2.00 -9.85 3.07
N ILE A 63 2.89 -9.79 2.07
CA ILE A 63 4.17 -10.53 2.13
C ILE A 63 5.04 -10.00 3.27
N ALA A 64 5.15 -8.67 3.41
CA ALA A 64 5.92 -8.05 4.48
C ALA A 64 5.37 -8.44 5.86
N GLU A 65 4.04 -8.47 6.03
CA GLU A 65 3.37 -8.96 7.23
C GLU A 65 3.85 -10.37 7.60
N ASP A 66 3.79 -11.32 6.67
CA ASP A 66 4.15 -12.71 6.94
C ASP A 66 5.65 -12.87 7.27
N LEU A 67 6.51 -12.12 6.59
CA LEU A 67 7.96 -12.15 6.80
C LEU A 67 8.37 -11.59 8.16
N VAL A 68 7.77 -10.49 8.60
CA VAL A 68 8.14 -9.84 9.87
C VAL A 68 7.40 -10.44 11.06
N ARG A 69 6.36 -11.26 10.87
CA ARG A 69 5.56 -11.84 11.96
C ARG A 69 6.39 -12.56 13.04
N PRO A 70 7.43 -13.35 12.72
CA PRO A 70 8.22 -14.04 13.74
C PRO A 70 9.04 -13.10 14.64
N THR A 71 9.56 -11.99 14.09
CA THR A 71 10.47 -11.08 14.79
C THR A 71 9.78 -9.82 15.32
N ALA A 72 8.70 -9.38 14.69
CA ALA A 72 7.95 -8.17 14.99
C ALA A 72 6.42 -8.40 14.85
N PRO A 73 5.80 -9.20 15.73
CA PRO A 73 4.38 -9.58 15.62
C PRO A 73 3.42 -8.38 15.68
N ASP A 74 3.77 -7.33 16.44
CA ASP A 74 2.97 -6.09 16.48
C ASP A 74 3.05 -5.28 15.19
N LEU A 75 4.20 -5.30 14.49
CA LEU A 75 4.33 -4.70 13.17
C LEU A 75 3.51 -5.48 12.14
N ALA A 76 3.61 -6.82 12.14
CA ALA A 76 2.80 -7.67 11.27
C ALA A 76 1.30 -7.39 11.44
N ARG A 77 0.81 -7.31 12.68
CA ARG A 77 -0.59 -6.97 12.96
C ARG A 77 -0.99 -5.59 12.40
N ARG A 78 -0.11 -4.59 12.48
CA ARG A 78 -0.35 -3.26 11.92
C ARG A 78 -0.34 -3.27 10.39
N LEU A 79 0.58 -4.00 9.76
CA LEU A 79 0.62 -4.18 8.29
C LEU A 79 -0.65 -4.88 7.78
N GLY A 80 -1.12 -5.92 8.46
CA GLY A 80 -2.37 -6.59 8.10
C GLY A 80 -3.58 -5.67 8.23
N ALA A 81 -3.63 -4.82 9.28
CA ALA A 81 -4.67 -3.80 9.41
C ALA A 81 -4.58 -2.72 8.32
N TYR A 82 -3.35 -2.32 7.94
CA TYR A 82 -3.10 -1.41 6.83
C TYR A 82 -3.60 -1.98 5.49
N ALA A 83 -3.23 -3.22 5.16
CA ALA A 83 -3.66 -3.88 3.94
C ALA A 83 -5.18 -4.01 3.88
N ARG A 84 -5.82 -4.41 4.99
CA ARG A 84 -7.28 -4.51 5.09
C ARG A 84 -7.97 -3.17 4.84
N ARG A 85 -7.47 -2.06 5.38
CA ARG A 85 -8.04 -0.73 5.14
C ARG A 85 -8.03 -0.33 3.66
N ILE A 86 -6.96 -0.68 2.94
CA ILE A 86 -6.86 -0.41 1.50
C ILE A 86 -7.89 -1.26 0.73
N LEU A 87 -8.02 -2.54 1.08
CA LEU A 87 -9.01 -3.43 0.48
C LEU A 87 -10.44 -2.94 0.73
N GLU A 88 -10.79 -2.56 1.97
CA GLU A 88 -12.11 -2.01 2.31
C GLU A 88 -12.40 -0.68 1.59
N ALA A 89 -11.39 0.13 1.31
CA ALA A 89 -11.54 1.32 0.47
C ALA A 89 -11.73 0.95 -1.01
N GLY A 90 -11.03 -0.06 -1.50
CA GLY A 90 -11.19 -0.62 -2.85
C GLY A 90 -12.59 -1.21 -3.08
N ASP A 91 -13.11 -1.97 -2.12
CA ASP A 91 -14.46 -2.55 -2.20
C ASP A 91 -15.54 -1.47 -2.25
N ARG A 92 -15.40 -0.41 -1.43
CA ARG A 92 -16.29 0.75 -1.47
C ARG A 92 -16.20 1.49 -2.80
N LEU A 93 -15.00 1.63 -3.35
CA LEU A 93 -14.77 2.26 -4.65
C LEU A 93 -15.45 1.46 -5.77
N ALA A 94 -15.26 0.14 -5.78
CA ALA A 94 -15.90 -0.75 -6.74
C ALA A 94 -17.43 -0.67 -6.66
N GLY A 95 -17.99 -0.74 -5.44
CA GLY A 95 -19.43 -0.62 -5.24
C GLY A 95 -19.99 0.74 -5.70
N ALA A 96 -19.25 1.84 -5.53
CA ALA A 96 -19.65 3.16 -6.00
C ALA A 96 -19.58 3.27 -7.54
N LEU A 97 -18.58 2.67 -8.17
CA LEU A 97 -18.45 2.62 -9.64
C LEU A 97 -19.59 1.82 -10.28
N ASP A 98 -19.96 0.67 -9.69
CA ASP A 98 -21.04 -0.20 -10.20
C ASP A 98 -22.39 0.52 -10.28
N VAL A 99 -22.68 1.40 -9.32
CA VAL A 99 -23.92 2.21 -9.30
C VAL A 99 -23.74 3.61 -9.88
N GLN A 100 -22.56 3.91 -10.45
CA GLN A 100 -22.21 5.20 -11.04
C GLN A 100 -22.36 6.40 -10.07
N ASP A 101 -22.15 6.18 -8.77
CA ASP A 101 -22.14 7.25 -7.76
C ASP A 101 -20.77 7.93 -7.72
N PHE A 102 -20.55 8.86 -8.65
CA PHE A 102 -19.27 9.55 -8.79
C PHE A 102 -18.90 10.45 -7.62
N VAL A 103 -19.88 10.86 -6.80
CA VAL A 103 -19.61 11.58 -5.55
C VAL A 103 -19.01 10.62 -4.54
N ALA A 104 -19.62 9.45 -4.36
CA ALA A 104 -19.06 8.40 -3.48
C ALA A 104 -17.70 7.88 -3.98
N VAL A 105 -17.49 7.79 -5.30
CA VAL A 105 -16.19 7.49 -5.89
C VAL A 105 -15.15 8.52 -5.47
N ALA A 106 -15.39 9.81 -5.74
CA ALA A 106 -14.45 10.88 -5.40
C ALA A 106 -14.15 10.91 -3.89
N MET A 107 -15.18 10.84 -3.05
CA MET A 107 -15.00 10.78 -1.60
C MET A 107 -14.18 9.56 -1.15
N THR A 108 -14.40 8.40 -1.76
CA THR A 108 -13.64 7.19 -1.40
C THR A 108 -12.18 7.32 -1.80
N LEU A 109 -11.88 7.88 -2.98
CA LEU A 109 -10.51 8.13 -3.42
C LEU A 109 -9.79 9.10 -2.48
N GLU A 110 -10.41 10.24 -2.19
CA GLU A 110 -9.76 11.35 -1.46
C GLU A 110 -9.70 11.12 0.06
N LEU A 111 -10.76 10.56 0.64
CA LEU A 111 -10.91 10.47 2.10
C LEU A 111 -10.57 9.09 2.67
N ALA A 112 -10.46 8.06 1.83
CA ALA A 112 -10.16 6.71 2.29
C ALA A 112 -8.94 6.11 1.62
N LEU A 113 -8.92 6.00 0.29
CA LEU A 113 -7.87 5.27 -0.41
C LEU A 113 -6.54 6.04 -0.40
N ALA A 114 -6.51 7.31 -0.81
CA ALA A 114 -5.28 8.11 -0.81
C ALA A 114 -4.64 8.22 0.59
N PRO A 115 -5.37 8.55 1.68
CA PRO A 115 -4.80 8.59 3.02
C PRO A 115 -4.31 7.21 3.50
N SER A 116 -5.01 6.13 3.14
CA SER A 116 -4.59 4.78 3.51
C SER A 116 -3.33 4.36 2.78
N LEU A 117 -3.15 4.74 1.51
CA LEU A 117 -1.91 4.51 0.77
C LEU A 117 -0.74 5.30 1.38
N ALA A 118 -0.95 6.59 1.70
CA ALA A 118 0.07 7.46 2.27
C ALA A 118 0.58 6.98 3.64
N ALA A 119 -0.29 6.31 4.43
CA ALA A 119 0.07 5.76 5.73
C ALA A 119 1.16 4.68 5.68
N TYR A 120 1.55 4.18 4.49
CA TYR A 120 2.66 3.23 4.40
C TYR A 120 3.98 3.80 4.94
N GLY A 121 4.19 5.11 4.78
CA GLY A 121 5.41 5.78 5.27
C GLY A 121 5.63 5.58 6.77
N ASP A 122 4.57 5.46 7.55
CA ASP A 122 4.63 5.21 9.00
C ASP A 122 5.24 3.83 9.35
N PHE A 123 5.24 2.89 8.41
CA PHE A 123 5.76 1.54 8.61
C PHE A 123 7.13 1.33 7.95
N ALA A 124 7.56 2.21 7.04
CA ALA A 124 8.68 1.95 6.15
C ALA A 124 9.97 1.59 6.91
N ASP A 125 10.36 2.41 7.89
CA ASP A 125 11.55 2.18 8.70
C ASP A 125 11.42 0.94 9.60
N GLU A 126 10.24 0.71 10.17
CA GLU A 126 9.99 -0.46 11.02
C GLU A 126 10.05 -1.77 10.22
N VAL A 127 9.54 -1.76 8.99
CA VAL A 127 9.63 -2.88 8.05
C VAL A 127 11.08 -3.17 7.68
N VAL A 128 11.88 -2.14 7.40
CA VAL A 128 13.32 -2.31 7.16
C VAL A 128 13.96 -3.00 8.36
N TRP A 129 13.78 -2.44 9.56
CA TRP A 129 14.39 -2.95 10.76
C TRP A 129 13.98 -4.41 11.05
N ALA A 130 12.70 -4.73 10.92
CA ALA A 130 12.20 -6.08 11.21
C ALA A 130 12.68 -7.12 10.19
N LEU A 131 12.81 -6.73 8.91
CA LEU A 131 13.37 -7.60 7.86
C LEU A 131 14.87 -7.82 8.05
N GLU A 132 15.61 -6.81 8.51
CA GLU A 132 17.03 -6.94 8.87
C GLU A 132 17.21 -7.91 10.04
N ALA A 133 16.42 -7.75 11.11
CA ALA A 133 16.46 -8.63 12.28
C ALA A 133 16.09 -10.09 11.95
N CYS A 134 15.18 -10.32 11.00
CA CYS A 134 14.80 -11.66 10.57
C CYS A 134 15.95 -12.41 9.86
N GLY A 135 16.89 -11.70 9.24
CA GLY A 135 18.08 -12.30 8.63
C GLY A 135 19.10 -12.80 9.65
N ASP A 136 19.18 -12.15 10.82
CA ASP A 136 20.17 -12.45 11.85
C ASP A 136 19.80 -13.68 12.71
N ASP A 137 18.51 -13.91 12.97
CA ASP A 137 18.05 -14.98 13.88
C ASP A 137 17.64 -16.29 13.18
N HIS A 138 17.46 -16.31 11.86
CA HIS A 138 17.11 -17.53 11.11
C HIS A 138 17.99 -17.71 9.86
N PRO A 139 18.94 -18.69 9.86
CA PRO A 139 19.53 -19.12 8.60
C PRO A 139 18.42 -19.70 7.75
N ILE A 140 18.08 -19.03 6.65
CA ILE A 140 17.21 -19.58 5.61
C ILE A 140 17.89 -20.88 5.16
N ALA A 141 17.36 -22.01 5.62
CA ALA A 141 17.82 -23.32 5.18
C ALA A 141 17.51 -23.42 3.68
N ALA A 142 18.58 -23.52 2.90
CA ALA A 142 18.57 -23.72 1.45
C ALA A 142 17.95 -25.07 1.06
#